data_AF-A0A3Q0RE30-F1
#
_entry.id   AF-A0A3Q0RE30-F1
#
_cell.length_a   1.000
_cell.length_b   1.000
_cell.length_c   1.000
_cell.angle_alpha   90.00
_cell.angle_beta   90.00
_cell.angle_gamma   90.00
#
_symmetry.space_group_name_H-M   'P 1'
#
loop_
_entity.id
_entity.type
_entity.pdbx_description
1 polymer ?
#
loop_
_entity_poly.entity_id
_entity_poly.type
_entity_poly.pdbx_seq_one_letter_code
_entity_poly.pdbx_strand_id
1 'polypeptide(L)'
;MSPSKLMLCFVVLSVPQVEVESGVESVQLPFKTTVHLPEDVKVEWKEKNNDLKVHLYQTGCDLPGQQDQDYRDRTKMKRNLLKTGDLSLTLKHPTDDDNYTYTCTVYNREGNIMLKKQVELKVRGQCCRYRSKVKEDN
;
A
#
# COMPACT_ATOMS: atom_id res chain seq x y z
N MET A 1 10.18 -31.72 40.98
CA MET A 1 10.30 -31.38 39.54
C MET A 1 9.20 -30.38 39.22
N SER A 2 9.54 -29.10 39.04
CA SER A 2 8.56 -28.06 38.69
C SER A 2 8.36 -28.07 37.17
N PRO A 3 7.12 -28.09 36.65
CA PRO A 3 6.89 -28.01 35.21
C PRO A 3 7.30 -26.62 34.73
N SER A 4 8.30 -26.56 33.85
CA SER A 4 8.64 -25.37 33.08
C SER A 4 7.40 -24.89 32.33
N LYS A 5 6.87 -23.74 32.76
CA LYS A 5 5.79 -23.02 32.08
C LYS A 5 6.33 -22.58 30.72
N LEU A 6 5.92 -23.24 29.65
CA LEU A 6 6.20 -22.80 28.28
C LEU A 6 5.48 -21.47 28.07
N MET A 7 6.23 -20.37 28.03
CA MET A 7 5.68 -19.05 27.75
C MET A 7 5.36 -18.96 26.26
N LEU A 8 4.15 -19.37 25.85
CA LEU A 8 3.64 -19.05 24.52
C LEU A 8 3.45 -17.54 24.43
N CYS A 9 4.44 -16.86 23.85
CA CYS A 9 4.36 -15.45 23.52
C CYS A 9 3.46 -15.32 22.28
N PHE A 10 2.15 -15.11 22.49
CA PHE A 10 1.23 -14.73 21.42
C PHE A 10 1.52 -13.30 21.00
N VAL A 11 2.50 -13.11 20.12
CA VAL A 11 2.70 -11.81 19.47
C VAL A 11 1.54 -11.64 18.48
N VAL A 12 0.51 -10.89 18.85
CA VAL A 12 -0.52 -10.47 17.88
C VAL A 12 0.16 -9.49 16.93
N LEU A 13 0.57 -9.99 15.75
CA LEU A 13 1.08 -9.16 14.66
C LEU A 13 -0.08 -8.32 14.11
N SER A 14 -0.37 -7.18 14.74
CA SER A 14 -1.36 -6.25 14.23
C SER A 14 -0.83 -5.57 12.98
N VAL A 15 -1.65 -5.51 11.94
CA VAL A 15 -1.34 -4.76 10.72
C VAL A 15 -1.53 -3.27 11.03
N PRO A 16 -0.55 -2.39 10.75
CA PRO A 16 -0.73 -0.96 10.91
C PRO A 16 -1.91 -0.45 10.09
N GLN A 17 -2.73 0.40 10.71
CA GLN A 17 -3.91 0.98 10.09
C GLN A 17 -3.70 2.48 9.87
N VAL A 18 -4.12 2.96 8.71
CA VAL A 18 -4.18 4.37 8.34
C VAL A 18 -5.64 4.70 8.07
N GLU A 19 -6.17 5.66 8.81
CA GLU A 19 -7.55 6.13 8.62
C GLU A 19 -7.57 7.57 8.13
N VAL A 20 -8.44 7.86 7.16
CA VAL A 20 -8.67 9.20 6.60
C VAL A 20 -10.15 9.42 6.36
N GLU A 21 -10.60 10.67 6.34
CA GLU A 21 -11.94 11.01 5.88
C GLU A 21 -11.99 11.11 4.35
N SER A 22 -13.15 10.83 3.77
CA SER A 22 -13.40 10.97 2.34
C SER A 22 -13.21 12.43 1.89
N GLY A 23 -12.66 12.62 0.69
CA GLY A 23 -12.40 13.93 0.11
C GLY A 23 -11.01 14.52 0.40
N VAL A 24 -10.13 13.82 1.13
CA VAL A 24 -8.72 14.23 1.25
C VAL A 24 -8.00 14.16 -0.10
N GLU A 25 -7.04 15.05 -0.33
CA GLU A 25 -6.27 15.07 -1.59
C GLU A 25 -5.37 13.84 -1.74
N SER A 26 -4.80 13.36 -0.64
CA SER A 26 -3.96 12.16 -0.64
C SER A 26 -3.81 11.57 0.76
N VAL A 27 -3.39 10.30 0.78
CA VAL A 27 -3.00 9.56 1.98
C VAL A 27 -1.64 8.89 1.73
N GLN A 28 -0.86 8.74 2.80
CA GLN A 28 0.41 8.01 2.74
C GLN A 28 0.31 6.68 3.49
N LEU A 29 0.62 5.59 2.80
CA LEU A 29 0.78 4.27 3.39
C LEU A 29 2.24 4.10 3.84
N PRO A 30 2.54 4.09 5.15
CA PRO A 30 3.90 4.27 5.62
C PRO A 30 4.74 2.99 5.55
N PHE A 31 5.92 3.08 4.96
CA PHE A 31 6.94 2.04 5.05
C PHE A 31 8.34 2.64 5.06
N LYS A 32 8.94 2.71 6.25
CA LYS A 32 10.35 3.05 6.43
C LYS A 32 11.14 1.82 6.82
N THR A 33 12.35 1.70 6.29
CA THR A 33 13.30 0.63 6.59
C THR A 33 14.67 1.22 6.92
N THR A 34 15.40 0.56 7.81
CA THR A 34 16.81 0.83 8.08
C THR A 34 17.74 -0.10 7.30
N VAL A 35 17.18 -1.09 6.60
CA VAL A 35 17.94 -2.01 5.75
C VAL A 35 18.45 -1.25 4.54
N HIS A 36 19.74 -1.43 4.24
CA HIS A 36 20.34 -0.87 3.05
C HIS A 36 19.80 -1.59 1.80
N LEU A 37 19.20 -0.82 0.89
CA LEU A 37 18.61 -1.34 -0.34
C LEU A 37 19.57 -1.13 -1.52
N PRO A 38 19.94 -2.19 -2.26
CA PRO A 38 20.66 -2.09 -3.52
C PRO A 38 19.93 -1.23 -4.56
N GLU A 39 20.64 -0.74 -5.59
CA GLU A 39 20.06 0.08 -6.65
C GLU A 39 19.11 -0.68 -7.59
N ASP A 40 19.31 -1.99 -7.71
CA ASP A 40 18.60 -2.89 -8.62
C ASP A 40 17.40 -3.61 -7.97
N VAL A 41 16.95 -3.13 -6.81
CA VAL A 41 15.75 -3.67 -6.17
C VAL A 41 14.48 -3.36 -6.97
N LYS A 42 13.50 -4.25 -6.83
CA LYS A 42 12.12 -4.03 -7.26
C LYS A 42 11.25 -3.79 -6.03
N VAL A 43 10.49 -2.70 -6.01
CA VAL A 43 9.51 -2.40 -4.96
C VAL A 43 8.12 -2.45 -5.58
N GLU A 44 7.28 -3.33 -5.06
CA GLU A 44 5.93 -3.54 -5.54
C GLU A 44 4.92 -3.33 -4.40
N TRP A 45 3.94 -2.47 -4.65
CA TRP A 45 2.74 -2.34 -3.83
C TRP A 45 1.59 -3.07 -4.51
N LYS A 46 0.91 -3.93 -3.76
CA LYS A 46 -0.27 -4.68 -4.19
C LYS A 46 -1.42 -4.49 -3.22
N GLU A 47 -2.63 -4.39 -3.75
CA GLU A 47 -3.85 -4.58 -2.98
C GLU A 47 -4.05 -6.07 -2.72
N LYS A 48 -4.34 -6.45 -1.47
CA LYS A 48 -4.40 -7.87 -1.06
C LYS A 48 -5.62 -8.61 -1.61
N ASN A 49 -6.75 -7.95 -1.80
CA ASN A 49 -8.02 -8.65 -2.07
C ASN A 49 -8.12 -9.14 -3.51
N ASN A 50 -7.77 -8.30 -4.47
CA ASN A 50 -7.85 -8.60 -5.90
C ASN A 50 -6.46 -8.81 -6.55
N ASP A 51 -5.39 -8.83 -5.76
CA ASP A 51 -3.99 -8.90 -6.20
C ASP A 51 -3.61 -7.80 -7.23
N LEU A 52 -4.30 -6.66 -7.18
CA LEU A 52 -4.08 -5.56 -8.12
C LEU A 52 -2.74 -4.90 -7.85
N LYS A 53 -2.02 -4.60 -8.93
CA LYS A 53 -0.74 -3.91 -8.85
C LYS A 53 -0.97 -2.42 -8.71
N VAL A 54 -0.78 -1.92 -7.50
CA VAL A 54 -1.03 -0.53 -7.12
C VAL A 54 0.12 0.36 -7.55
N HIS A 55 1.36 -0.07 -7.33
CA HIS A 55 2.54 0.69 -7.73
C HIS A 55 3.73 -0.23 -7.97
N LEU A 56 4.57 0.12 -8.94
CA LEU A 56 5.79 -0.60 -9.24
C LEU A 56 6.94 0.38 -9.45
N TYR A 57 8.00 0.18 -8.70
CA TYR A 57 9.28 0.86 -8.83
C TYR A 57 10.36 -0.17 -9.11
N GLN A 58 11.17 0.06 -10.14
CA GLN A 58 12.27 -0.83 -10.51
C GLN A 58 13.37 -0.04 -11.20
N THR A 59 14.63 -0.35 -10.88
CA THR A 59 15.81 0.25 -11.55
C THR A 59 15.77 1.79 -11.56
N GLY A 60 15.42 2.41 -10.43
CA GLY A 60 15.42 3.87 -10.31
C GLY A 60 14.16 4.59 -10.80
N CYS A 61 13.19 3.88 -11.38
CA CYS A 61 12.05 4.50 -12.06
C CYS A 61 10.71 3.89 -11.65
N ASP A 62 9.67 4.74 -11.62
CA ASP A 62 8.28 4.31 -11.53
C ASP A 62 7.84 3.69 -12.87
N LEU A 63 7.07 2.61 -12.84
CA LEU A 63 6.58 1.89 -14.02
C LEU A 63 5.05 1.97 -14.14
N PRO A 64 4.47 3.16 -14.46
CA PRO A 64 3.02 3.37 -14.51
C PRO A 64 2.30 2.54 -15.58
N GLY A 65 3.03 2.01 -16.58
CA GLY A 65 2.49 1.09 -17.59
C GLY A 65 2.13 -0.30 -17.06
N GLN A 66 2.61 -0.67 -15.87
CA GLN A 66 2.37 -1.98 -15.27
C GLN A 66 1.38 -1.96 -14.09
N GLN A 67 0.88 -0.77 -13.74
CA GLN A 67 -0.13 -0.59 -12.70
C GLN A 67 -1.51 -0.98 -13.24
N ASP A 68 -2.38 -1.38 -12.32
CA ASP A 68 -3.79 -1.52 -12.61
C ASP A 68 -4.41 -0.15 -12.98
N GLN A 69 -5.47 -0.18 -13.81
CA GLN A 69 -6.11 1.03 -14.32
C GLN A 69 -6.65 1.92 -13.20
N ASP A 70 -7.15 1.32 -12.11
CA ASP A 70 -7.74 2.04 -10.98
C ASP A 70 -6.71 2.84 -10.17
N TYR A 71 -5.42 2.55 -10.33
CA TYR A 71 -4.32 3.17 -9.59
C TYR A 71 -3.40 4.04 -10.44
N ARG A 72 -3.56 4.00 -11.76
CA ARG A 72 -2.78 4.81 -12.69
C ARG A 72 -2.92 6.30 -12.38
N ASP A 73 -1.80 7.02 -12.36
CA ASP A 73 -1.70 8.46 -12.04
C ASP A 73 -2.14 8.90 -10.62
N ARG A 74 -2.75 7.98 -9.86
CA ARG A 74 -3.14 8.17 -8.45
C ARG A 74 -2.03 7.82 -7.48
N THR A 75 -0.99 7.11 -7.89
CA THR A 75 0.05 6.64 -6.98
C THR A 75 1.42 7.27 -7.22
N LYS A 76 2.21 7.43 -6.15
CA LYS A 76 3.57 7.96 -6.21
C LYS A 76 4.44 7.50 -5.04
N MET A 77 5.71 7.23 -5.31
CA MET A 77 6.75 7.05 -4.27
C MET A 77 7.77 8.19 -4.28
N LYS A 78 8.58 8.30 -3.23
CA LYS A 78 9.66 9.30 -3.16
C LYS A 78 10.78 8.93 -4.12
N ARG A 79 11.26 9.89 -4.92
CA ARG A 79 12.36 9.67 -5.88
C ARG A 79 13.65 9.15 -5.24
N ASN A 80 13.94 9.54 -4.01
CA ASN A 80 15.14 9.16 -3.26
C ASN A 80 14.88 8.02 -2.25
N LEU A 81 13.84 7.20 -2.47
CA LEU A 81 13.40 6.15 -1.54
C LEU A 81 14.52 5.20 -1.10
N LEU A 82 15.44 4.83 -2.00
CA LEU A 82 16.56 3.93 -1.68
C LEU A 82 17.59 4.58 -0.74
N LYS A 83 17.83 5.89 -0.91
CA LYS A 83 18.74 6.65 -0.06
C LYS A 83 18.15 6.90 1.32
N THR A 84 16.84 7.15 1.40
CA THR A 84 16.16 7.48 2.66
C THR A 84 15.59 6.26 3.38
N GLY A 85 15.54 5.10 2.71
CA GLY A 85 14.80 3.93 3.19
C GLY A 85 13.29 4.16 3.32
N ASP A 86 12.74 5.15 2.62
CA ASP A 86 11.33 5.55 2.75
C ASP A 86 10.53 5.08 1.52
N LEU A 87 9.97 3.88 1.66
CA LEU A 87 9.20 3.14 0.66
C LEU A 87 7.71 3.46 0.72
N SER A 88 7.33 4.52 1.43
CA SER A 88 5.93 4.87 1.63
C SER A 88 5.24 5.20 0.29
N LEU A 89 4.03 4.70 0.11
CA LEU A 89 3.20 4.97 -1.05
C LEU A 89 2.31 6.18 -0.76
N THR A 90 2.24 7.13 -1.69
CA THR A 90 1.22 8.17 -1.70
C THR A 90 0.10 7.76 -2.64
N LEU A 91 -1.14 7.68 -2.15
CA LEU A 91 -2.36 7.46 -2.93
C LEU A 91 -3.16 8.76 -2.95
N LYS A 92 -3.49 9.26 -4.15
CA LYS A 92 -4.26 10.49 -4.35
C LYS A 92 -5.75 10.19 -4.44
N HIS A 93 -6.55 11.10 -3.90
CA HIS A 93 -8.01 11.06 -3.90
C HIS A 93 -8.53 9.68 -3.49
N PRO A 94 -8.21 9.21 -2.26
CA PRO A 94 -8.70 7.93 -1.79
C PRO A 94 -10.23 7.97 -1.60
N THR A 95 -10.90 6.89 -1.97
CA THR A 95 -12.35 6.67 -1.84
C THR A 95 -12.63 5.45 -0.97
N ASP A 96 -13.89 5.21 -0.63
CA ASP A 96 -14.32 4.02 0.09
C ASP A 96 -14.05 2.71 -0.67
N ASP A 97 -13.90 2.79 -2.00
CA ASP A 97 -13.48 1.65 -2.83
C ASP A 97 -11.98 1.33 -2.67
N ASP A 98 -11.16 2.19 -2.06
CA ASP A 98 -9.74 1.91 -1.75
C ASP A 98 -9.54 1.27 -0.35
N ASN A 99 -10.62 0.84 0.32
CA ASN A 99 -10.57 0.27 1.67
C ASN A 99 -10.01 -1.16 1.69
N TYR A 100 -8.68 -1.26 1.57
CA TYR A 100 -7.97 -2.53 1.48
C TYR A 100 -6.74 -2.61 2.40
N THR A 101 -6.27 -3.85 2.56
CA THR A 101 -4.89 -4.09 3.01
C THR A 101 -3.96 -4.02 1.82
N TYR A 102 -3.01 -3.12 1.87
CA TYR A 102 -1.94 -2.95 0.90
C TYR A 102 -0.69 -3.69 1.39
N THR A 103 -0.02 -4.40 0.49
CA THR A 103 1.23 -5.11 0.77
C THR A 103 2.33 -4.50 -0.08
N CYS A 104 3.36 -3.97 0.57
CA CYS A 104 4.62 -3.64 -0.07
C CYS A 104 5.57 -4.84 0.02
N THR A 105 6.15 -5.24 -1.11
CA THR A 105 7.20 -6.26 -1.17
C THR A 105 8.42 -5.68 -1.88
N VAL A 106 9.59 -5.87 -1.28
CA VAL A 106 10.88 -5.50 -1.85
C VAL A 106 11.60 -6.77 -2.27
N TYR A 107 12.04 -6.82 -3.52
CA TYR A 107 12.75 -7.95 -4.10
C TYR A 107 14.19 -7.55 -4.45
N ASN A 108 15.14 -8.44 -4.21
CA ASN A 108 16.47 -8.32 -4.78
C ASN A 108 16.46 -8.64 -6.29
N ARG A 109 17.62 -8.50 -6.95
CA ARG A 109 17.79 -8.82 -8.38
C ARG A 109 17.40 -10.25 -8.76
N GLU A 110 17.58 -11.20 -7.85
CA GLU A 110 17.27 -12.62 -8.06
C GLU A 110 15.77 -12.92 -7.89
N GLY A 111 14.98 -11.92 -7.47
CA GLY A 111 13.55 -12.09 -7.18
C GLY A 111 13.26 -12.61 -5.76
N ASN A 112 14.27 -12.68 -4.89
CA ASN A 112 14.09 -13.05 -3.49
C ASN A 112 13.50 -11.88 -2.69
N ILE A 113 12.54 -12.18 -1.81
CA ILE A 113 11.91 -11.18 -0.95
C ILE A 113 12.91 -10.73 0.12
N MET A 114 13.26 -9.45 0.10
CA MET A 114 14.09 -8.81 1.12
C MET A 114 13.24 -8.28 2.27
N LEU A 115 12.13 -7.62 1.95
CA LEU A 115 11.25 -6.99 2.91
C LEU A 115 9.79 -7.14 2.49
N LYS A 116 8.90 -7.23 3.48
CA LYS A 116 7.46 -7.25 3.26
C LYS A 116 6.75 -6.49 4.38
N LYS A 117 5.82 -5.60 4.02
CA LYS A 117 5.01 -4.85 5.00
C LYS A 117 3.57 -4.77 4.52
N GLN A 118 2.63 -4.95 5.45
CA GLN A 118 1.22 -4.70 5.23
C GLN A 118 0.80 -3.39 5.90
N VAL A 119 -0.13 -2.68 5.27
CA VAL A 119 -0.78 -1.48 5.80
C VAL A 119 -2.26 -1.54 5.41
N GLU A 120 -3.15 -1.40 6.38
CA GLU A 120 -4.59 -1.30 6.15
C GLU A 120 -4.97 0.17 5.96
N LEU A 121 -5.71 0.48 4.89
CA LEU A 121 -6.31 1.79 4.67
C LEU A 121 -7.80 1.72 5.00
N LYS A 122 -8.29 2.74 5.73
CA LYS A 122 -9.72 2.99 5.94
C LYS A 122 -10.07 4.43 5.61
N VAL A 123 -10.87 4.61 4.58
CA VAL A 123 -11.51 5.85 4.20
C VAL A 123 -12.91 5.86 4.83
N ARG A 124 -13.14 6.84 5.70
CA ARG A 124 -14.41 7.06 6.39
C ARG A 124 -15.26 8.06 5.60
N GLY A 125 -16.58 7.89 5.67
CA GLY A 125 -17.54 8.71 4.92
C GLY A 125 -17.86 8.11 3.54
N GLN A 126 -19.15 8.08 3.21
CA GLN A 126 -19.61 7.67 1.88
C GLN A 126 -19.29 8.79 0.90
N CYS A 127 -18.56 8.50 -0.18
CA CYS A 127 -18.74 9.30 -1.37
C CYS A 127 -20.23 9.24 -1.70
N CYS A 128 -20.92 10.38 -1.79
CA CYS A 128 -22.29 10.38 -2.28
C CYS A 128 -22.25 9.76 -3.68
N ARG A 129 -22.52 8.45 -3.78
CA ARG A 129 -22.79 7.78 -5.04
C ARG A 129 -24.03 8.46 -5.59
N TYR A 130 -23.85 9.53 -6.36
CA TYR A 130 -24.91 10.16 -7.12
C TYR A 130 -25.39 9.12 -8.14
N ARG A 131 -26.35 8.29 -7.72
CA ARG A 131 -27.21 7.55 -8.62
C ARG A 131 -27.97 8.64 -9.37
N SER A 132 -27.60 8.90 -10.61
CA SER A 132 -28.36 9.77 -11.50
C SER A 132 -29.83 9.33 -11.43
N LYS A 133 -30.70 10.15 -10.83
CA LYS A 133 -32.13 10.04 -11.11
C LYS A 133 -32.23 10.40 -12.59
N VAL A 134 -32.38 9.40 -13.45
CA VAL A 134 -32.95 9.62 -14.78
C VAL A 134 -34.27 10.33 -14.50
N LYS A 135 -34.36 11.61 -14.86
CA LYS A 135 -35.66 12.26 -14.97
C LYS A 135 -36.31 11.59 -16.18
N GLU A 136 -37.40 10.85 -15.95
CA GLU A 136 -38.38 10.62 -17.00
C GLU A 136 -38.95 12.00 -17.34
N ASP A 137 -38.55 12.54 -18.49
CA ASP A 137 -39.24 13.65 -19.11
C ASP A 137 -40.39 13.05 -19.93
N ASN A 138 -41.60 13.18 -19.35
CA ASN A 138 -42.97 13.22 -19.91
C ASN A 138 -43.28 12.50 -21.23
#